data_AF-A0A929ZZ53-F1
#
_entry.id   AF-A0A929ZZ53-F1
#
_cell.length_a   1.000
_cell.length_b   1.000
_cell.length_c   1.000
_cell.angle_alpha   90.00
_cell.angle_beta   90.00
_cell.angle_gamma   90.00
#
_symmetry.space_group_name_H-M   'P 1'
#
loop_
_entity.id
_entity.type
_entity.pdbx_description
1 polymer ?
#
loop_
_entity_poly.entity_id
_entity_poly.type
_entity_poly.pdbx_seq_one_letter_code
_entity_poly.pdbx_strand_id
1 'polypeptide(L)'
;MKLTAKGIELLRSPMGVMLVIPAPHDNDLSKIKPDKEYDVEIKEKRKQRSLTANNYMWLICQKIANVLSKHSYTSKDDVYRKAILDSGAFTYVPIREDAVDRYIQVWQSGGTGWIAEDVGKCQNLDGFHNVKCYHGSSVYTVAEMQRLIDCLVDECNQLGIKLDDSDYIQSLVKEWGNEQEKKT
;
A
#
# COMPACT_ATOMS: atom_id res chain seq x y z
N MET A 1 -5.45 -26.08 15.40
CA MET A 1 -5.70 -26.59 14.03
C MET A 1 -6.46 -25.53 13.26
N LYS A 2 -6.11 -25.24 12.00
CA LYS A 2 -6.82 -24.26 11.18
C LYS A 2 -7.47 -24.98 10.00
N LEU A 3 -8.79 -25.02 9.96
CA LEU A 3 -9.56 -25.65 8.90
C LEU A 3 -10.29 -24.59 8.08
N THR A 4 -10.30 -24.78 6.75
CA THR A 4 -11.17 -24.01 5.85
C THR A 4 -12.16 -24.97 5.22
N ALA A 5 -13.45 -24.78 5.50
CA ALA A 5 -14.53 -25.60 4.96
C ALA A 5 -15.60 -24.72 4.31
N LYS A 6 -16.23 -25.23 3.25
CA LYS A 6 -17.40 -24.62 2.59
C LYS A 6 -18.61 -25.51 2.86
N GLY A 7 -19.78 -24.92 3.14
CA GLY A 7 -21.00 -25.67 3.47
C GLY A 7 -21.05 -26.13 4.92
N ILE A 8 -20.67 -25.27 5.87
CA ILE A 8 -20.88 -25.54 7.30
C ILE A 8 -22.38 -25.47 7.57
N GLU A 9 -22.94 -26.54 8.14
CA GLU A 9 -24.37 -26.66 8.44
C GLU A 9 -24.62 -26.63 9.95
N LEU A 10 -25.84 -26.23 10.32
CA LEU A 10 -26.30 -26.19 11.70
C LEU A 10 -27.35 -27.28 11.90
N LEU A 11 -27.06 -28.22 12.81
CA LEU A 11 -28.00 -29.27 13.19
C LEU A 11 -28.63 -28.89 14.53
N ARG A 12 -29.94 -28.61 14.51
CA ARG A 12 -30.69 -28.22 15.70
C ARG A 12 -31.30 -29.45 16.35
N SER A 13 -31.01 -29.67 17.64
CA SER A 13 -31.62 -30.72 18.46
C SER A 13 -32.22 -30.11 19.74
N PRO A 14 -33.06 -30.84 20.47
CA PRO A 14 -33.58 -30.39 21.77
C PRO A 14 -32.49 -30.08 22.81
N MET A 15 -31.26 -30.57 22.60
CA MET A 15 -30.10 -30.34 23.48
C MET A 15 -29.24 -29.14 23.05
N GLY A 16 -29.55 -28.50 21.91
CA GLY A 16 -28.84 -27.31 21.45
C GLY A 16 -28.57 -27.30 19.93
N VAL A 17 -27.68 -26.40 19.51
CA VAL A 17 -27.25 -26.28 18.11
C VAL A 17 -25.87 -26.93 17.97
N MET A 18 -25.78 -27.94 17.11
CA MET A 18 -24.53 -28.58 16.73
C MET A 18 -24.03 -28.02 15.40
N LEU A 19 -22.71 -27.89 15.27
CA LEU A 19 -22.07 -27.35 14.08
C LEU A 19 -21.43 -28.49 13.29
N VAL A 20 -21.89 -28.70 12.05
CA VAL A 20 -21.40 -29.78 11.18
C VAL A 20 -20.42 -29.18 10.19
N ILE A 21 -19.16 -29.59 10.31
CA ILE A 21 -18.08 -29.12 9.44
C ILE A 21 -17.73 -30.26 8.46
N PRO A 22 -17.97 -30.10 7.15
CA PRO A 22 -17.54 -31.08 6.17
C PRO A 22 -16.00 -31.14 6.16
N ALA A 23 -15.45 -32.33 6.38
CA ALA A 23 -14.02 -32.57 6.48
C ALA A 23 -13.58 -33.58 5.40
N PRO A 24 -12.48 -33.32 4.66
CA PRO A 24 -11.88 -34.34 3.81
C PRO A 24 -11.36 -35.50 4.65
N HIS A 25 -11.33 -36.72 4.07
CA HIS A 25 -10.96 -37.96 4.77
C HIS A 25 -9.58 -37.93 5.43
N ASP A 26 -8.64 -37.15 4.88
CA ASP A 26 -7.31 -36.96 5.45
C ASP A 26 -7.22 -35.58 6.12
N ASN A 27 -7.62 -35.52 7.40
CA ASN A 27 -7.57 -34.27 8.13
C ASN A 27 -7.35 -34.49 9.63
N ASP A 28 -6.72 -33.50 10.27
CA ASP A 28 -6.35 -33.54 11.69
C ASP A 28 -7.57 -33.58 12.63
N LEU A 29 -8.78 -33.34 12.13
CA LEU A 29 -10.04 -33.47 12.89
C LEU A 29 -10.24 -34.87 13.48
N SER A 30 -9.69 -35.91 12.81
CA SER A 30 -9.70 -37.29 13.30
C SER A 30 -8.96 -37.49 14.63
N LYS A 31 -8.16 -36.50 15.06
CA LYS A 31 -7.38 -36.53 16.32
C LYS A 31 -8.12 -35.86 17.48
N ILE A 32 -9.30 -35.29 17.26
CA ILE A 32 -10.14 -34.69 18.31
C ILE A 32 -10.75 -35.81 19.16
N LYS A 33 -10.60 -35.72 20.47
CA LYS A 33 -11.14 -36.71 21.40
C LYS A 33 -12.30 -36.12 22.20
N PRO A 34 -13.42 -36.86 22.39
CA PRO A 34 -14.63 -36.33 23.02
C PRO A 34 -14.48 -36.06 24.52
N ASP A 35 -13.41 -36.55 25.15
CA ASP A 35 -13.10 -36.42 26.57
C ASP A 35 -12.27 -35.16 26.90
N LYS A 36 -11.95 -34.33 25.89
CA LYS A 36 -11.14 -33.11 26.06
C LYS A 36 -11.92 -31.86 25.70
N GLU A 37 -11.67 -30.80 26.46
CA GLU A 37 -12.15 -29.46 26.14
C GLU A 37 -11.25 -28.81 25.07
N TYR A 38 -11.88 -28.13 24.11
CA TYR A 38 -11.21 -27.42 23.03
C TYR A 38 -11.82 -26.03 22.85
N ASP A 39 -10.98 -25.02 22.72
CA ASP A 39 -11.40 -23.69 22.25
C ASP A 39 -11.60 -23.71 20.73
N VAL A 40 -12.79 -23.32 20.27
CA VAL A 40 -13.15 -23.28 18.84
C VAL A 40 -13.45 -21.85 18.42
N GLU A 41 -12.69 -21.33 17.45
CA GLU A 41 -12.91 -20.01 16.85
C GLU A 41 -13.43 -20.16 15.41
N ILE A 42 -14.62 -19.62 15.14
CA ILE A 42 -15.23 -19.63 13.81
C ILE A 42 -15.16 -18.23 13.22
N LYS A 43 -14.48 -18.10 12.08
CA LYS A 43 -14.40 -16.85 11.31
C LYS A 43 -14.95 -17.07 9.91
N GLU A 44 -15.86 -16.21 9.48
CA GLU A 44 -16.29 -16.16 8.09
C GLU A 44 -15.07 -15.91 7.20
N LYS A 45 -14.84 -16.76 6.20
CA LYS A 45 -13.75 -16.57 5.26
C LYS A 45 -14.07 -15.39 4.35
N ARG A 46 -13.71 -14.20 4.80
CA ARG A 46 -13.65 -13.01 3.95
C ARG A 46 -12.52 -13.19 2.94
N LYS A 47 -12.66 -12.63 1.74
CA LYS A 47 -11.53 -12.50 0.83
C LYS A 47 -10.38 -11.91 1.65
N GLN A 48 -9.25 -12.61 1.69
CA GLN A 48 -8.01 -12.02 2.16
C GLN A 48 -7.91 -10.70 1.40
N ARG A 49 -7.86 -9.55 2.11
CA ARG A 49 -7.87 -8.24 1.44
C ARG A 49 -6.85 -8.34 0.30
N SER A 50 -7.30 -8.20 -0.94
CA SER A 50 -6.41 -8.22 -2.10
C SER A 50 -5.30 -7.23 -1.80
N LEU A 51 -4.08 -7.56 -2.22
CA LEU A 51 -2.96 -6.65 -2.07
C LEU A 51 -3.33 -5.35 -2.78
N THR A 52 -3.61 -4.28 -2.05
CA THR A 52 -3.99 -3.02 -2.66
C THR A 52 -2.78 -2.41 -3.37
N ALA A 53 -2.99 -1.55 -4.36
CA ALA A 53 -1.89 -0.84 -5.04
C ALA A 53 -0.94 -0.16 -4.03
N ASN A 54 -1.48 0.42 -2.95
CA ASN A 54 -0.69 1.02 -1.88
C ASN A 54 0.18 -0.01 -1.15
N ASN A 55 -0.36 -1.17 -0.79
CA ASN A 55 0.42 -2.22 -0.13
C ASN A 55 1.50 -2.78 -1.05
N TYR A 56 1.19 -2.91 -2.35
CA TYR A 56 2.17 -3.37 -3.34
C TYR A 56 3.30 -2.36 -3.55
N MET A 57 2.97 -1.07 -3.64
CA MET A 57 3.97 0.00 -3.71
C MET A 57 4.93 -0.05 -2.51
N TRP A 58 4.41 -0.16 -1.28
CA TRP A 58 5.26 -0.30 -0.08
C TRP A 58 6.10 -1.58 -0.10
N LEU A 59 5.57 -2.69 -0.63
CA LEU A 59 6.32 -3.93 -0.79
C LEU A 59 7.49 -3.75 -1.77
N ILE A 60 7.27 -3.08 -2.90
CA ILE A 60 8.33 -2.77 -3.87
C ILE A 60 9.40 -1.86 -3.23
N CYS A 61 8.98 -0.78 -2.54
CA CYS A 61 9.90 0.10 -1.83
C CYS A 61 10.77 -0.67 -0.83
N GLN A 62 10.19 -1.63 -0.09
CA GLN A 62 10.96 -2.47 0.83
C GLN A 62 11.96 -3.40 0.11
N LYS A 63 11.57 -3.98 -1.03
CA LYS A 63 12.47 -4.82 -1.84
C LYS A 63 13.66 -4.01 -2.33
N ILE A 64 13.44 -2.80 -2.85
CA ILE A 64 14.49 -1.89 -3.31
C ILE A 64 15.39 -1.49 -2.13
N ALA A 65 14.79 -1.06 -1.00
CA ALA A 65 15.52 -0.67 0.20
C ALA A 65 16.45 -1.78 0.71
N ASN A 66 16.00 -3.04 0.68
CA ASN A 66 16.83 -4.19 1.07
C ASN A 66 18.04 -4.42 0.15
N VAL A 67 17.90 -4.14 -1.15
CA VAL A 67 19.01 -4.24 -2.10
C VAL A 67 20.00 -3.10 -1.92
N LEU A 68 19.50 -1.86 -1.82
CA LEU A 68 20.35 -0.67 -1.64
C LEU A 68 21.09 -0.68 -0.28
N SER A 69 20.43 -1.19 0.76
CA SER A 69 21.00 -1.34 2.11
C SER A 69 22.20 -2.29 2.18
N LYS A 70 22.51 -3.06 1.13
CA LYS A 70 23.75 -3.84 1.05
C LYS A 70 25.00 -2.97 0.96
N HIS A 71 24.88 -1.75 0.43
CA HIS A 71 25.98 -0.81 0.27
C HIS A 71 25.90 0.33 1.29
N SER A 72 24.72 0.95 1.41
CA SER A 72 24.44 2.01 2.38
C SER A 72 23.00 1.89 2.84
N TYR A 73 22.77 1.93 4.16
CA TYR A 73 21.43 1.81 4.71
C TYR A 73 20.49 2.81 4.04
N THR A 74 19.41 2.27 3.46
CA THR A 74 18.37 3.04 2.77
C THR A 74 17.04 2.51 3.26
N SER A 75 16.19 3.37 3.84
CA SER A 75 14.88 2.94 4.32
C SER A 75 13.88 2.83 3.16
N LYS A 76 12.80 2.07 3.35
CA LYS A 76 11.68 2.04 2.39
C LYS A 76 11.06 3.43 2.18
N ASP A 77 11.13 4.30 3.19
CA ASP A 77 10.56 5.64 3.14
C ASP A 77 11.45 6.57 2.29
N ASP A 78 12.78 6.40 2.33
CA ASP A 78 13.70 7.12 1.44
C ASP A 78 13.48 6.75 -0.02
N VAL A 79 13.31 5.45 -0.31
CA VAL A 79 12.97 4.96 -1.66
C VAL A 79 11.65 5.58 -2.13
N TYR A 80 10.64 5.57 -1.27
CA TYR A 80 9.34 6.16 -1.59
C TYR A 80 9.43 7.68 -1.88
N ARG A 81 10.18 8.43 -1.06
CA ARG A 81 10.39 9.87 -1.25
C ARG A 81 11.08 10.16 -2.57
N LYS A 82 12.13 9.39 -2.89
CA LYS A 82 12.83 9.50 -4.18
C LYS A 82 11.88 9.21 -5.36
N ALA A 83 11.10 8.13 -5.27
CA ALA A 83 10.14 7.78 -6.31
C ALA A 83 9.05 8.85 -6.52
N ILE A 84 8.63 9.57 -5.47
CA ILE A 84 7.71 10.72 -5.61
C ILE A 84 8.36 11.85 -6.41
N LEU A 85 9.61 12.19 -6.09
CA LEU A 85 10.35 13.22 -6.80
C LEU A 85 10.53 12.86 -8.29
N ASP A 86 10.87 11.60 -8.56
CA ASP A 86 11.13 11.08 -9.91
C ASP A 86 9.84 10.90 -10.74
N SER A 87 8.74 10.47 -10.11
CA SER A 87 7.45 10.27 -10.79
C SER A 87 6.81 11.58 -11.28
N GLY A 88 7.18 12.72 -10.68
CA GLY A 88 6.94 14.06 -11.21
C GLY A 88 5.54 14.66 -10.96
N ALA A 89 4.77 14.13 -10.00
CA ALA A 89 3.46 14.68 -9.64
C ALA A 89 3.59 15.91 -8.70
N PHE A 90 4.01 17.05 -9.26
CA PHE A 90 4.15 18.30 -8.51
C PHE A 90 3.40 19.49 -9.12
N THR A 91 3.09 20.45 -8.26
CA THR A 91 2.50 21.75 -8.65
C THR A 91 3.44 22.88 -8.24
N TYR A 92 3.58 23.90 -9.09
CA TYR A 92 4.28 25.12 -8.71
C TYR A 92 3.37 26.03 -7.90
N VAL A 93 3.85 26.48 -6.74
CA VAL A 93 3.16 27.46 -5.90
C VAL A 93 4.10 28.65 -5.65
N PRO A 94 3.74 29.87 -6.10
CA PRO A 94 4.50 31.07 -5.77
C PRO A 94 4.22 31.47 -4.31
N ILE A 95 5.27 31.56 -3.51
CA ILE A 95 5.21 31.92 -2.09
C ILE A 95 6.10 33.13 -1.85
N ARG A 96 5.68 34.06 -0.98
CA ARG A 96 6.52 35.21 -0.62
C ARG A 96 7.82 34.74 0.03
N GLU A 97 8.94 35.38 -0.31
CA GLU A 97 10.28 35.01 0.16
C GLU A 97 10.36 34.86 1.69
N ASP A 98 9.68 35.74 2.44
CA ASP A 98 9.63 35.72 3.91
C ASP A 98 8.79 34.58 4.52
N ALA A 99 8.00 33.87 3.71
CA ALA A 99 7.12 32.79 4.15
C ALA A 99 7.51 31.40 3.61
N VAL A 100 8.53 31.30 2.74
CA VAL A 100 8.92 30.05 2.05
C VAL A 100 9.25 28.94 3.06
N ASP A 101 10.15 29.20 4.00
CA ASP A 101 10.62 28.19 4.96
C ASP A 101 9.46 27.64 5.81
N ARG A 102 8.60 28.55 6.29
CA ARG A 102 7.42 28.17 7.07
C ARG A 102 6.46 27.34 6.23
N TYR A 103 6.24 27.73 4.98
CA TYR A 103 5.36 27.01 4.06
C TYR A 103 5.87 25.59 3.80
N ILE A 104 7.16 25.43 3.47
CA ILE A 104 7.79 24.12 3.26
C ILE A 104 7.63 23.24 4.50
N GLN A 105 7.88 23.80 5.70
CA GLN A 105 7.71 23.06 6.96
C GLN A 105 6.26 22.59 7.18
N VAL A 106 5.27 23.44 6.91
CA VAL A 106 3.85 23.04 7.02
C VAL A 106 3.52 21.96 5.99
N TRP A 107 3.91 22.13 4.73
CA TRP A 107 3.62 21.17 3.68
C TRP A 107 4.14 19.78 4.01
N GLN A 108 5.41 19.70 4.43
CA GLN A 108 6.07 18.43 4.75
C GLN A 108 5.50 17.74 6.01
N SER A 109 4.70 18.44 6.82
CA SER A 109 3.98 17.83 7.95
C SER A 109 2.80 16.94 7.52
N GLY A 110 2.38 17.01 6.26
CA GLY A 110 1.29 16.20 5.69
C GLY A 110 1.59 14.70 5.58
N GLY A 111 2.83 14.28 5.84
CA GLY A 111 3.26 12.89 5.87
C GLY A 111 4.45 12.61 4.94
N THR A 112 4.94 11.38 4.94
CA THR A 112 6.21 11.00 4.28
C THR A 112 6.31 11.42 2.81
N GLY A 113 5.19 11.39 2.09
CA GLY A 113 5.15 11.69 0.66
C GLY A 113 4.88 13.15 0.30
N TRP A 114 4.67 14.03 1.27
CA TRP A 114 4.49 15.46 1.04
C TRP A 114 5.86 16.12 1.05
N ILE A 115 6.32 16.53 -0.13
CA ILE A 115 7.65 17.13 -0.31
C ILE A 115 7.46 18.51 -0.93
N ALA A 116 8.23 19.48 -0.45
CA ALA A 116 8.26 20.82 -1.00
C ALA A 116 9.71 21.25 -1.19
N GLU A 117 10.03 21.76 -2.39
CA GLU A 117 11.37 22.22 -2.77
C GLU A 117 11.30 23.64 -3.32
N ASP A 118 12.07 24.56 -2.73
CA ASP A 118 12.25 25.91 -3.27
C ASP A 118 13.10 25.86 -4.55
N VAL A 119 12.56 26.36 -5.67
CA VAL A 119 13.27 26.46 -6.96
C VAL A 119 13.77 27.88 -7.25
N GLY A 120 13.67 28.78 -6.29
CA GLY A 120 14.19 30.14 -6.33
C GLY A 120 13.18 31.17 -6.84
N LYS A 121 13.71 32.36 -7.12
CA LYS A 121 12.92 33.57 -7.40
C LYS A 121 12.00 33.41 -8.62
N CYS A 122 10.77 33.88 -8.45
CA CYS A 122 9.81 34.02 -9.54
C CYS A 122 10.32 35.06 -10.54
N GLN A 123 10.35 34.72 -11.84
CA GLN A 123 10.74 35.67 -12.89
C GLN A 123 9.73 36.80 -13.07
N ASN A 124 8.45 36.53 -12.80
CA ASN A 124 7.33 37.44 -13.07
C ASN A 124 6.75 38.12 -11.82
N LEU A 125 7.24 37.75 -10.61
CA LEU A 125 6.67 38.23 -9.35
C LEU A 125 7.81 38.55 -8.37
N ASP A 126 8.08 39.85 -8.19
CA ASP A 126 9.16 40.30 -7.31
C ASP A 126 8.83 40.05 -5.83
N GLY A 127 9.82 39.59 -5.06
CA GLY A 127 9.66 39.18 -3.66
C GLY A 127 8.99 37.81 -3.44
N PHE A 128 8.86 36.98 -4.49
CA PHE A 128 8.32 35.61 -4.39
C PHE A 128 9.29 34.57 -4.93
N HIS A 129 9.23 33.38 -4.36
CA HIS A 129 9.91 32.18 -4.82
C HIS A 129 8.87 31.16 -5.31
N ASN A 130 9.24 30.40 -6.33
CA ASN A 130 8.47 29.25 -6.77
C ASN A 130 8.85 28.04 -5.92
N VAL A 131 7.85 27.38 -5.35
CA VAL A 131 8.05 26.12 -4.61
C VAL A 131 7.40 25.01 -5.42
N LYS A 132 8.15 23.92 -5.65
CA LYS A 132 7.60 22.67 -6.17
C LYS A 132 6.96 21.90 -5.03
N CYS A 133 5.65 21.71 -5.09
CA CYS A 133 4.87 20.99 -4.10
C CYS A 133 4.48 19.62 -4.65
N TYR A 134 5.11 18.58 -4.12
CA TYR A 134 4.80 17.18 -4.41
C TYR A 134 3.73 16.68 -3.45
N HIS A 135 2.73 16.00 -4.00
CA HIS A 135 1.65 15.40 -3.23
C HIS A 135 2.00 13.96 -2.82
N GLY A 136 1.47 13.52 -1.67
CA GLY A 136 1.58 12.12 -1.26
C GLY A 136 0.63 11.21 -2.03
N SER A 137 0.99 9.92 -2.19
CA SER A 137 0.18 8.94 -2.95
C SER A 137 -1.24 8.70 -2.40
N SER A 138 -1.54 9.20 -1.20
CA SER A 138 -2.87 9.16 -0.60
C SER A 138 -3.92 10.01 -1.34
N VAL A 139 -3.49 11.02 -2.10
CA VAL A 139 -4.38 11.92 -2.85
C VAL A 139 -4.24 11.76 -4.37
N TYR A 140 -3.52 10.72 -4.83
CA TYR A 140 -3.26 10.52 -6.25
C TYR A 140 -4.52 10.09 -7.01
N THR A 141 -4.57 10.52 -8.25
CA THR A 141 -5.41 9.92 -9.29
C THR A 141 -4.87 8.55 -9.69
N VAL A 142 -5.68 7.76 -10.40
CA VAL A 142 -5.27 6.45 -10.92
C VAL A 142 -4.03 6.57 -11.83
N ALA A 143 -3.97 7.63 -12.64
CA ALA A 143 -2.84 7.88 -13.55
C ALA A 143 -1.54 8.21 -12.79
N GLU A 144 -1.63 9.03 -11.74
CA GLU A 144 -0.47 9.36 -10.88
C GLU A 144 0.00 8.13 -10.10
N MET A 145 -0.92 7.31 -9.59
CA MET A 145 -0.57 6.06 -8.91
C MET A 145 0.10 5.06 -9.86
N GLN A 146 -0.40 4.91 -11.09
CA GLN A 146 0.23 4.07 -12.12
C GLN A 146 1.67 4.54 -12.38
N ARG A 147 1.86 5.84 -12.59
CA ARG A 147 3.18 6.44 -12.88
C ARG A 147 4.17 6.24 -11.75
N LEU A 148 3.73 6.34 -10.50
CA LEU A 148 4.56 6.04 -9.32
C LEU A 148 4.99 4.57 -9.30
N ILE A 149 4.07 3.64 -9.57
CA ILE A 149 4.39 2.21 -9.63
C ILE A 149 5.33 1.91 -10.79
N ASP A 150 5.11 2.49 -11.97
CA ASP A 150 5.99 2.32 -13.13
C ASP A 150 7.42 2.79 -12.82
N CYS A 151 7.57 3.92 -12.11
CA CYS A 151 8.87 4.41 -11.64
C CYS A 151 9.57 3.40 -10.72
N LEU A 152 8.83 2.79 -9.79
CA LEU A 152 9.36 1.78 -8.87
C LEU A 152 9.68 0.45 -9.56
N VAL A 153 8.86 0.06 -10.55
CA VAL A 153 9.07 -1.12 -11.37
C VAL A 153 10.35 -0.98 -12.19
N ASP A 154 10.59 0.20 -12.77
CA ASP A 154 11.81 0.48 -13.52
C ASP A 154 13.06 0.40 -12.62
N GLU A 155 13.04 1.01 -11.44
CA GLU A 155 14.12 0.89 -10.45
C GLU A 155 14.38 -0.58 -10.06
N CYS A 156 13.32 -1.37 -9.87
CA CYS A 156 13.46 -2.80 -9.62
C CYS A 156 14.12 -3.55 -10.78
N ASN A 157 13.76 -3.23 -12.03
CA ASN A 157 14.37 -3.84 -13.21
C ASN A 157 15.86 -3.49 -13.30
N GLN A 158 16.23 -2.23 -13.04
CA GLN A 158 17.63 -1.77 -13.01
C GLN A 158 18.45 -2.49 -11.93
N LEU A 159 17.85 -2.75 -10.77
CA LEU A 159 18.47 -3.47 -9.66
C LEU A 159 18.41 -5.01 -9.79
N GLY A 160 17.83 -5.54 -10.86
CA GLY A 160 17.67 -6.98 -11.08
C GLY A 160 16.72 -7.67 -10.08
N ILE A 161 15.76 -6.93 -9.53
CA ILE A 161 14.77 -7.43 -8.57
C ILE A 161 13.62 -8.10 -9.34
N LYS A 162 13.35 -9.37 -9.05
CA LYS A 162 12.22 -10.09 -9.66
C LYS A 162 10.88 -9.54 -9.12
N LEU A 163 10.03 -9.11 -10.05
CA LEU A 163 8.67 -8.65 -9.79
C LEU A 163 7.63 -9.69 -10.22
N ASP A 164 6.39 -9.43 -9.82
CA ASP A 164 5.22 -10.17 -10.30
C ASP A 164 4.88 -9.77 -11.73
N ASP A 165 3.96 -10.51 -12.38
CA ASP A 165 3.57 -10.25 -13.76
C ASP A 165 2.99 -8.84 -13.95
N SER A 166 3.32 -8.19 -15.07
CA SER A 166 2.85 -6.83 -15.38
C SER A 166 1.33 -6.71 -15.33
N ASP A 167 0.62 -7.72 -15.83
CA ASP A 167 -0.84 -7.76 -15.85
C ASP A 167 -1.42 -7.80 -14.43
N TYR A 168 -0.75 -8.51 -13.52
CA TYR A 168 -1.12 -8.52 -12.11
C TYR A 168 -0.93 -7.14 -11.50
N ILE A 169 0.21 -6.49 -11.73
CA ILE A 169 0.50 -5.14 -11.21
C ILE A 169 -0.54 -4.13 -11.70
N GLN A 170 -0.87 -4.14 -12.99
CA GLN A 170 -1.90 -3.27 -13.56
C GLN A 170 -3.29 -3.54 -12.98
N SER A 171 -3.61 -4.82 -12.71
CA SER A 171 -4.89 -5.15 -12.07
C SER A 171 -5.02 -4.51 -10.67
N LEU A 172 -3.93 -4.41 -9.90
CA LEU A 172 -3.93 -3.77 -8.59
C LEU A 172 -4.23 -2.27 -8.67
N VAL A 173 -3.66 -1.57 -9.66
CA VAL A 173 -3.89 -0.13 -9.86
C VAL A 173 -5.33 0.13 -10.27
N LYS A 174 -5.86 -0.70 -11.18
CA LYS A 174 -7.25 -0.60 -11.63
C LYS A 174 -8.23 -0.86 -10.49
N GLU A 175 -7.99 -1.90 -9.68
CA GLU A 175 -8.81 -2.18 -8.49
C GLU A 175 -8.78 -1.01 -7.51
N TRP A 176 -7.61 -0.44 -7.25
CA TRP A 176 -7.46 0.72 -6.37
C TRP A 176 -8.24 1.95 -6.86
N GLY A 177 -8.23 2.23 -8.17
CA GLY A 177 -9.03 3.31 -8.75
C GLY A 177 -10.53 3.15 -8.50
N ASN A 178 -11.05 1.94 -8.70
CA ASN A 178 -12.46 1.63 -8.43
C ASN A 178 -12.83 1.80 -6.94
N GLU A 179 -11.88 1.57 -6.02
CA GLU A 179 -12.09 1.79 -4.59
C GLU A 179 -12.14 3.27 -4.21
N GLN A 180 -11.39 4.13 -4.90
CA GLN A 180 -11.39 5.58 -4.66
C GLN A 180 -12.70 6.22 -5.15
N GLU A 181 -13.19 5.81 -6.33
CA GLU A 181 -14.47 6.29 -6.85
C GLU A 181 -15.64 5.95 -5.93
N LYS A 182 -15.64 4.78 -5.28
CA LYS A 182 -16.69 4.38 -4.31
C LYS A 182 -16.68 5.17 -3.01
N LYS A 183 -15.58 5.87 -2.69
CA LYS A 183 -15.44 6.67 -1.47
C LYS A 183 -15.78 8.15 -1.69
N THR A 184 -15.93 8.57 -2.95
CA THR A 184 -16.28 9.93 -3.35
C THR A 184 -17.79 10.02 -3.52
#